data_AF-A0A1F9EYL5-F1
#
_entry.id   AF-A0A1F9EYL5-F1
#
_cell.length_a   1.000
_cell.length_b   1.000
_cell.length_c   1.000
_cell.angle_alpha   90.00
_cell.angle_beta   90.00
_cell.angle_gamma   90.00
#
_symmetry.space_group_name_H-M   'P 1'
#
loop_
_entity.id
_entity.type
_entity.pdbx_description
1 polymer ?
#
loop_
_entity_poly.entity_id
_entity_poly.type
_entity_poly.pdbx_seq_one_letter_code
_entity_poly.pdbx_strand_id
1 'polypeptide(L)' 'MRSHSNVAAQMFSALAREGINIQMISSSEIKISCVIDSKYTELAVRALHDAFELDKPMVTEEK' A
#
# COMPACT_ATOMS: atom_id res chain seq x y z
N MET A 1 6.13 -10.24 -4.09
CA MET A 1 4.71 -10.66 -4.13
C MET A 1 4.50 -12.15 -4.37
N ARG A 2 5.41 -12.88 -5.06
CA ARG A 2 5.26 -14.34 -5.31
C ARG A 2 4.96 -15.21 -4.08
N SER A 3 5.41 -14.81 -2.89
CA SER A 3 5.20 -15.58 -1.64
C SER A 3 4.36 -14.84 -0.59
N HIS A 4 3.90 -13.62 -0.89
CA HIS A 4 3.15 -12.77 0.05
C HIS A 4 1.93 -12.18 -0.67
N SER A 5 0.89 -13.01 -0.77
CA SER A 5 -0.37 -12.71 -1.47
C SER A 5 -1.14 -11.52 -0.87
N ASN A 6 -0.93 -11.23 0.42
CA ASN A 6 -1.71 -10.24 1.15
C ASN A 6 -1.31 -8.78 0.91
N VAL A 7 -0.14 -8.52 0.31
CA VAL A 7 0.37 -7.14 0.12
C VAL A 7 -0.58 -6.32 -0.77
N ALA A 8 -1.04 -6.91 -1.88
CA ALA A 8 -1.97 -6.24 -2.78
C ALA A 8 -3.33 -5.98 -2.12
N ALA A 9 -3.87 -6.98 -1.43
CA ALA A 9 -5.15 -6.88 -0.73
C ALA A 9 -5.11 -5.80 0.36
N GLN A 10 -4.03 -5.72 1.13
CA GLN A 10 -3.81 -4.71 2.15
C GLN A 10 -3.71 -3.30 1.54
N MET A 11 -2.94 -3.14 0.46
CA MET A 11 -2.83 -1.88 -0.27
C MET A 11 -4.20 -1.38 -0.77
N PHE A 12 -4.97 -2.25 -1.45
CA PHE A 12 -6.27 -1.87 -2.00
C PHE A 12 -7.29 -1.57 -0.89
N SER A 13 -7.25 -2.34 0.21
CA SER A 13 -8.14 -2.11 1.35
C SER A 13 -7.83 -0.77 2.04
N ALA A 14 -6.56 -0.39 2.16
CA ALA A 14 -6.16 0.90 2.71
C ALA A 14 -6.67 2.06 1.87
N LEU A 15 -6.49 2.01 0.54
CA LEU A 15 -7.00 3.03 -0.37
C LEU A 15 -8.54 3.11 -0.38
N ALA A 16 -9.22 1.96 -0.32
CA ALA A 16 -10.68 1.89 -0.29
C ALA A 16 -11.28 2.48 1.00
N ARG A 17 -10.62 2.30 2.16
CA ARG A 17 -11.06 2.89 3.44
C ARG A 17 -11.07 4.41 3.42
N GLU A 18 -10.14 5.00 2.69
CA GLU A 18 -10.05 6.45 2.49
C GLU A 18 -10.93 6.95 1.31
N GLY A 19 -11.70 6.06 0.67
CA GLY A 19 -12.57 6.39 -0.45
C GLY A 19 -11.81 6.77 -1.74
N ILE A 20 -10.55 6.33 -1.88
CA ILE A 20 -9.69 6.67 -3.02
C ILE A 20 -9.97 5.70 -4.17
N ASN A 21 -10.47 6.24 -5.28
CA ASN A 21 -10.70 5.45 -6.49
C ASN A 21 -9.41 5.17 -7.26
N ILE A 22 -9.18 3.91 -7.63
CA ILE A 22 -8.03 3.47 -8.42
C ILE A 22 -8.43 3.43 -9.90
N GLN A 23 -7.75 4.21 -10.74
CA GLN A 23 -8.05 4.32 -12.17
C GLN A 23 -7.31 3.26 -12.99
N MET A 24 -6.10 2.88 -12.57
CA MET A 24 -5.28 1.89 -13.26
C MET A 24 -4.35 1.20 -12.26
N ILE A 25 -4.09 -0.08 -12.50
CA ILE A 25 -3.15 -0.89 -11.72
C ILE A 25 -2.12 -1.48 -12.67
N SER A 26 -0.85 -1.42 -12.28
CA SER A 26 0.25 -2.13 -12.94
C SER A 26 1.10 -2.83 -11.89
N SER A 27 1.43 -4.10 -12.11
CA SER A 27 2.15 -4.92 -11.14
C SER A 27 3.34 -5.65 -11.76
N SER A 28 4.43 -5.78 -10.99
CA SER A 28 5.55 -6.70 -11.23
C SER A 28 5.68 -7.66 -10.04
N GLU A 29 6.68 -8.56 -10.08
CA GLU A 29 6.89 -9.52 -9.00
C GLU A 29 7.19 -8.87 -7.63
N ILE A 30 7.65 -7.62 -7.63
CA ILE A 30 8.11 -6.89 -6.44
C ILE A 30 7.41 -5.55 -6.22
N LYS A 31 6.60 -5.06 -7.17
CA LYS A 31 6.01 -3.72 -7.12
C LYS A 31 4.57 -3.71 -7.60
N ILE A 32 3.74 -2.92 -6.93
CA ILE A 32 2.40 -2.53 -7.39
C ILE A 32 2.42 -1.01 -7.58
N SER A 33 1.90 -0.56 -8.72
CA SER A 33 1.71 0.86 -9.02
C SER A 33 0.24 1.10 -9.31
N CYS A 34 -0.32 2.18 -8.79
CA CYS A 34 -1.71 2.56 -8.97
C CYS A 34 -1.78 4.02 -9.44
N VAL A 35 -2.68 4.29 -10.37
CA VAL A 35 -3.03 5.66 -10.80
C VAL A 35 -4.28 6.09 -10.04
N ILE A 36 -4.20 7.25 -9.40
CA ILE A 36 -5.27 7.86 -8.61
C ILE A 36 -5.40 9.34 -9.00
N ASP A 37 -6.49 9.98 -8.57
CA ASP A 37 -6.63 11.43 -8.71
C ASP A 37 -5.57 12.16 -7.86
N SER A 38 -4.91 13.15 -8.45
CA SER A 38 -3.78 13.84 -7.83
C SER A 38 -4.16 14.54 -6.51
N LYS A 39 -5.42 14.93 -6.34
CA LYS A 39 -5.91 15.53 -5.08
C LYS A 39 -5.80 14.60 -3.87
N TYR A 40 -5.76 13.28 -4.10
CA TYR A 40 -5.64 12.27 -3.04
C TYR A 40 -4.20 11.77 -2.83
N THR A 41 -3.22 12.30 -3.56
CA THR A 41 -1.84 11.77 -3.53
C THR A 41 -1.28 11.70 -2.11
N GLU A 42 -1.39 12.78 -1.34
CA GLU A 42 -0.81 12.84 0.00
C GLU A 42 -1.57 11.94 0.99
N LEU A 43 -2.89 11.88 0.89
CA LEU A 43 -3.72 10.97 1.69
C LEU A 43 -3.38 9.51 1.39
N ALA A 44 -3.25 9.15 0.10
CA ALA A 44 -2.90 7.82 -0.33
C ALA A 44 -1.53 7.39 0.19
N VAL A 45 -0.52 8.28 0.12
CA VAL A 45 0.82 7.99 0.62
C VAL A 45 0.80 7.73 2.13
N ARG A 46 0.12 8.59 2.90
CA ARG A 46 0.00 8.41 4.37
C ARG A 46 -0.74 7.13 4.73
N ALA A 47 -1.90 6.89 4.12
CA ALA A 47 -2.69 5.70 4.37
C ALA A 47 -1.92 4.40 4.07
N LEU A 48 -1.11 4.39 3.00
CA LEU A 48 -0.25 3.26 2.69
C LEU A 48 0.92 3.13 3.67
N HIS A 49 1.53 4.25 4.07
CA HIS A 49 2.62 4.24 5.05
C HIS A 49 2.16 3.63 6.38
N ASP A 50 1.00 4.06 6.88
CA ASP A 50 0.38 3.56 8.11
C ASP A 50 -0.05 2.09 7.95
N ALA A 51 -0.67 1.75 6.82
CA ALA A 51 -1.14 0.38 6.57
C ALA A 51 0.01 -0.63 6.56
N PHE A 52 1.21 -0.24 6.13
CA PHE A 52 2.40 -1.10 6.12
C PHE A 52 3.36 -0.86 7.29
N GLU A 53 2.96 -0.01 8.26
CA GLU A 53 3.72 0.28 9.49
C GLU A 53 5.17 0.70 9.23
N LEU A 54 5.41 1.43 8.13
CA LEU A 54 6.76 1.78 7.67
C LEU A 54 7.45 2.84 8.55
N ASP A 55 6.69 3.48 9.43
CA ASP A 55 7.14 4.41 10.46
C ASP A 55 7.71 3.69 11.69
N LYS A 56 7.41 2.41 11.88
CA LYS A 56 7.87 1.66 13.04
C LYS A 56 9.32 1.22 12.86
N PRO A 57 10.17 1.38 13.88
CA PRO A 57 11.51 0.79 13.84
C PRO A 57 11.37 -0.72 13.71
N MET A 58 12.14 -1.33 12.80
CA MET A 58 12.19 -2.77 12.64
C MET A 58 12.63 -3.41 13.97
N VAL A 59 11.68 -4.04 14.68
CA VAL A 59 11.99 -4.83 15.86
C VAL A 59 12.48 -6.18 15.38
N THR A 60 13.80 -6.36 15.34
CA THR A 60 14.39 -7.69 15.16
C THR A 60 14.16 -8.45 16.47
N GLU A 61 13.14 -9.30 16.52
CA GLU A 61 13.10 -10.36 17.53
C GLU A 61 14.19 -11.37 17.19
N GLU A 62 15.36 -11.23 17.81
CA GLU A 62 16.32 -12.32 17.95
C GLU A 62 15.67 -13.38 18.85
N LYS A 63 15.49 -14.58 18.29
CA LYS A 63 14.99 -15.75 18.99
C LYS A 63 16.08 -16.81 19.07
#